data_AF-A0AAD7MV81-F1
#
_entry.id   AF-A0AAD7MV81-F1
#
_cell.length_a   1.000
_cell.length_b   1.000
_cell.length_c   1.000
_cell.angle_alpha   90.00
_cell.angle_beta   90.00
_cell.angle_gamma   90.00
#
_symmetry.space_group_name_H-M   'P 1'
#
loop_
_entity.id
_entity.type
_entity.pdbx_description
1 polymer ?
#
loop_
_entity_poly.entity_id
_entity_poly.type
_entity_poly.pdbx_seq_one_letter_code
_entity_poly.pdbx_strand_id
1 'polypeptide(L)'
;TRGIVSGSAVLLMITNLEFTPGDIDLYVPESQEDTSIALILRDHGFALTKSMKPLYDNNTAIKAVHWLEKGEKTMNIMVVKGENAVLAIFQFHSTIVMNFLSSTGIYCAYPSLTMANRALPNLPIMLREIAADGRCRECYDKYRARGITFENDPRNFDPQANHICYQDSHCPMTMRTTRDGRGRYV
;
A
#
# COMPACT_ATOMS: atom_id res chain seq x y z
N THR A 1 -4.72 -19.19 -1.45
CA THR A 1 -5.23 -17.91 -1.98
C THR A 1 -4.05 -17.11 -2.51
N ARG A 2 -4.24 -16.21 -3.48
CA ARG A 2 -3.19 -15.29 -3.98
C ARG A 2 -3.35 -13.87 -3.43
N GLY A 3 -4.17 -13.75 -2.39
CA GLY A 3 -4.39 -12.49 -1.71
C GLY A 3 -3.19 -12.11 -0.87
N ILE A 4 -3.03 -10.80 -0.67
CA ILE A 4 -2.01 -10.21 0.20
C ILE A 4 -2.68 -9.19 1.10
N VAL A 5 -2.20 -9.05 2.33
CA VAL A 5 -2.63 -7.98 3.24
C VAL A 5 -1.65 -6.83 3.12
N SER A 6 -2.10 -5.58 3.18
CA SER A 6 -1.23 -4.40 3.11
C SER A 6 -1.80 -3.25 3.96
N GLY A 7 -1.41 -2.01 3.64
CA GLY A 7 -1.84 -0.81 4.35
C GLY A 7 -1.22 -0.69 5.74
N SER A 8 -1.95 -0.01 6.62
CA SER A 8 -1.40 0.40 7.91
C SER A 8 -1.17 -0.76 8.89
N ALA A 9 -1.93 -1.85 8.77
CA ALA A 9 -1.72 -3.05 9.56
C ALA A 9 -0.35 -3.68 9.33
N VAL A 10 0.06 -3.82 8.06
CA VAL A 10 1.39 -4.40 7.73
C VAL A 10 2.51 -3.42 8.05
N LEU A 11 2.27 -2.11 7.95
CA LEU A 11 3.27 -1.10 8.34
C LEU A 11 3.63 -1.23 9.83
N LEU A 12 2.64 -1.45 10.69
CA LEU A 12 2.87 -1.65 12.12
C LEU A 12 3.72 -2.90 12.41
N MET A 13 3.58 -3.95 11.60
CA MET A 13 4.35 -5.20 11.78
C MET A 13 5.85 -5.03 11.47
N ILE A 14 6.25 -3.99 10.73
CA ILE A 14 7.62 -3.81 10.23
C ILE A 14 8.32 -2.57 10.78
N THR A 15 7.65 -1.79 11.62
CA THR A 15 8.18 -0.55 12.20
C THR A 15 8.01 -0.54 13.70
N ASN A 16 8.76 0.31 14.39
CA ASN A 16 8.61 0.54 15.83
C ASN A 16 7.62 1.68 16.12
N LEU A 17 6.64 1.89 15.24
CA LEU A 17 5.64 2.95 15.40
C LEU A 17 4.57 2.53 16.39
N GLU A 18 4.04 3.49 17.13
CA GLU A 18 2.96 3.27 18.10
C GLU A 18 1.66 3.89 17.57
N PHE A 19 0.85 3.09 16.87
CA PHE A 19 -0.50 3.46 16.47
C PHE A 19 -1.40 2.23 16.34
N THR A 20 -2.72 2.43 16.46
CA THR A 20 -3.70 1.39 16.18
C THR A 20 -4.14 1.47 14.71
N PRO A 21 -4.01 0.39 13.91
CA PRO A 21 -4.53 0.36 12.54
C PRO A 21 -6.07 0.40 12.60
N GLY A 22 -6.69 1.20 11.73
CA GLY A 22 -8.14 1.35 11.70
C GLY A 22 -8.85 0.21 10.98
N ASP A 23 -8.21 -0.31 9.93
CA ASP A 23 -8.73 -1.32 9.01
C ASP A 23 -7.64 -2.34 8.62
N ILE A 24 -8.09 -3.46 8.07
CA ILE A 24 -7.25 -4.43 7.36
C ILE A 24 -7.56 -4.34 5.87
N ASP A 25 -6.56 -4.05 5.05
CA ASP A 25 -6.69 -4.03 3.60
C ASP A 25 -6.22 -5.36 3.00
N LEU A 26 -7.16 -6.15 2.48
CA LEU A 26 -6.90 -7.40 1.76
C LEU A 26 -6.99 -7.15 0.25
N TYR A 27 -5.88 -7.36 -0.46
CA TYR A 27 -5.82 -7.28 -1.91
C TYR A 27 -5.95 -8.66 -2.51
N VAL A 28 -6.85 -8.83 -3.48
CA VAL A 28 -7.08 -10.11 -4.15
C VAL A 28 -7.13 -9.95 -5.67
N PRO A 29 -6.67 -10.94 -6.45
CA PRO A 29 -6.93 -10.96 -7.89
C PRO A 29 -8.43 -10.96 -8.19
N GLU A 30 -8.85 -10.38 -9.32
CA GLU A 30 -10.25 -10.33 -9.72
C GLU A 30 -10.89 -11.71 -9.91
N SER A 31 -10.08 -12.71 -10.29
CA SER A 31 -10.52 -14.11 -10.38
C SER A 31 -10.83 -14.74 -9.03
N GLN A 32 -10.45 -14.09 -7.92
CA GLN A 32 -10.69 -14.56 -6.54
C GLN A 32 -11.66 -13.65 -5.77
N GLU A 33 -12.28 -12.66 -6.41
CA GLU A 33 -13.22 -11.71 -5.79
C GLU A 33 -14.33 -12.45 -5.03
N ASP A 34 -15.19 -13.19 -5.73
CA ASP A 34 -16.35 -13.87 -5.14
C ASP A 34 -15.95 -14.89 -4.07
N THR A 35 -14.89 -15.66 -4.33
CA THR A 35 -14.42 -16.68 -3.39
C THR A 35 -13.89 -16.03 -2.10
N SER A 36 -13.15 -14.93 -2.20
CA SER A 36 -12.58 -14.25 -1.03
C SER A 36 -13.68 -13.60 -0.19
N ILE A 37 -14.65 -12.94 -0.82
CA ILE A 37 -15.80 -12.35 -0.14
C ILE A 37 -16.59 -13.47 0.57
N ALA A 38 -16.94 -14.54 -0.14
CA ALA A 38 -17.72 -15.65 0.42
C ALA A 38 -17.02 -16.29 1.63
N LEU A 39 -15.71 -16.52 1.57
CA LEU A 39 -14.93 -17.05 2.70
C LEU A 39 -14.98 -16.12 3.90
N ILE A 40 -14.81 -14.81 3.70
CA ILE A 40 -14.78 -13.84 4.81
C ILE A 40 -16.16 -13.70 5.47
N LEU A 41 -17.22 -13.66 4.66
CA LEU A 41 -18.59 -13.59 5.18
C LEU A 41 -18.98 -14.86 5.94
N ARG A 42 -18.71 -16.04 5.37
CA ARG A 42 -19.10 -17.34 5.93
C ARG A 42 -18.27 -17.73 7.15
N ASP A 43 -16.96 -17.61 7.07
CA ASP A 43 -16.05 -18.24 8.03
C ASP A 43 -15.59 -17.28 9.14
N HIS A 44 -15.69 -15.96 8.90
CA HIS A 44 -15.19 -14.95 9.84
C HIS A 44 -16.27 -14.03 10.41
N GLY A 45 -17.53 -14.15 9.97
CA GLY A 45 -18.68 -13.43 10.53
C GLY A 45 -18.63 -11.91 10.32
N PHE A 46 -17.96 -11.48 9.25
CA PHE A 46 -18.07 -10.11 8.75
C PHE A 46 -19.35 -9.96 7.92
N ALA A 47 -19.86 -8.74 7.83
CA ALA A 47 -20.95 -8.36 6.94
C ALA A 47 -20.44 -7.38 5.88
N LEU A 48 -20.89 -7.54 4.63
CA LEU A 48 -20.61 -6.60 3.55
C LEU A 48 -21.46 -5.35 3.74
N THR A 49 -20.84 -4.19 3.97
CA THR A 49 -21.55 -2.92 4.22
C THR A 49 -21.60 -2.03 2.99
N LYS A 50 -20.56 -2.08 2.15
CA LYS A 50 -20.48 -1.26 0.94
C LYS A 50 -19.68 -1.95 -0.15
N SER A 51 -20.02 -1.68 -1.40
CA SER A 51 -19.22 -2.08 -2.56
C SER A 51 -19.17 -0.93 -3.55
N MET A 52 -18.00 -0.66 -4.10
CA MET A 52 -17.78 0.39 -5.09
C MET A 52 -16.87 -0.15 -6.19
N LYS A 53 -17.27 0.07 -7.45
CA LYS A 53 -16.34 0.02 -8.56
C LYS A 53 -15.74 1.43 -8.68
N PRO A 54 -14.41 1.60 -8.66
CA PRO A 54 -13.82 2.91 -8.85
C PRO A 54 -14.35 3.48 -10.16
N LEU A 55 -15.05 4.61 -10.09
CA LEU A 55 -15.20 5.49 -11.23
C LEU A 55 -13.75 5.92 -11.54
N TYR A 56 -13.25 5.52 -12.71
CA TYR A 56 -11.86 5.66 -13.14
C TYR A 56 -11.19 6.96 -12.65
N ASP A 57 -9.94 6.88 -12.13
CA ASP A 57 -8.82 7.74 -12.62
C ASP A 57 -7.44 7.56 -11.94
N ASN A 58 -7.33 7.18 -10.65
CA ASN A 58 -6.02 7.34 -9.96
C ASN A 58 -5.19 6.05 -9.74
N ASN A 59 -5.83 4.91 -9.43
CA ASN A 59 -5.17 3.60 -9.33
C ASN A 59 -5.74 2.67 -10.41
N THR A 60 -5.00 2.47 -11.49
CA THR A 60 -5.48 1.69 -12.64
C THR A 60 -5.59 0.20 -12.34
N ALA A 61 -4.93 -0.27 -11.28
CA ALA A 61 -4.90 -1.67 -10.89
C ALA A 61 -6.14 -2.11 -10.10
N ILE A 62 -6.86 -1.21 -9.42
CA ILE A 62 -8.07 -1.59 -8.65
C ILE A 62 -9.30 -1.66 -9.56
N LYS A 63 -10.02 -2.79 -9.49
CA LYS A 63 -11.31 -3.06 -10.15
C LYS A 63 -12.51 -2.72 -9.28
N ALA A 64 -12.44 -3.06 -7.99
CA ALA A 64 -13.52 -2.91 -7.02
C ALA A 64 -12.97 -2.80 -5.61
N VAL A 65 -13.75 -2.19 -4.72
CA VAL A 65 -13.49 -2.13 -3.29
C VAL A 65 -14.75 -2.55 -2.56
N HIS A 66 -14.60 -3.47 -1.61
CA HIS A 66 -15.66 -3.95 -0.74
C HIS A 66 -15.30 -3.62 0.70
N TRP A 67 -16.21 -2.99 1.43
CA TRP A 67 -16.05 -2.69 2.85
C TRP A 67 -16.86 -3.70 3.65
N LEU A 68 -16.19 -4.31 4.62
CA LEU A 68 -16.74 -5.33 5.48
C LEU A 68 -16.56 -4.93 6.94
N GLU A 69 -17.56 -5.20 7.77
CA GLU A 69 -17.56 -4.83 9.18
C GLU A 69 -17.94 -6.01 10.07
N LYS A 70 -17.36 -6.03 11.28
CA LYS A 70 -17.70 -6.96 12.36
C LYS A 70 -17.56 -6.26 13.71
N GLY A 71 -18.67 -5.70 14.20
CA GLY A 71 -18.65 -4.80 15.35
C GLY A 71 -17.79 -3.57 15.03
N GLU A 72 -16.79 -3.27 15.86
CA GLU A 72 -15.85 -2.16 15.65
C GLU A 72 -14.70 -2.48 14.68
N LYS A 73 -14.63 -3.72 14.16
CA LYS A 73 -13.56 -4.15 13.25
C LYS A 73 -13.98 -3.91 11.81
N THR A 74 -13.08 -3.32 11.03
CA THR A 74 -13.29 -3.04 9.61
C THR A 74 -12.26 -3.77 8.75
N MET A 75 -12.68 -4.21 7.57
CA MET A 75 -11.83 -4.86 6.57
C MET A 75 -12.24 -4.36 5.18
N ASN A 76 -11.25 -4.01 4.37
CA ASN A 76 -11.45 -3.65 2.98
C ASN A 76 -10.93 -4.77 2.09
N ILE A 77 -11.74 -5.23 1.14
CA ILE A 77 -11.28 -6.13 0.07
C ILE A 77 -11.07 -5.28 -1.18
N MET A 78 -9.81 -5.16 -1.57
CA MET A 78 -9.34 -4.44 -2.74
C MET A 78 -9.18 -5.44 -3.90
N VAL A 79 -10.09 -5.40 -4.86
CA VAL A 79 -10.05 -6.30 -6.01
C VAL A 79 -9.11 -5.72 -7.05
N VAL A 80 -8.05 -6.46 -7.39
CA VAL A 80 -7.00 -6.06 -8.32
C VAL A 80 -7.25 -6.70 -9.69
N LYS A 81 -7.17 -5.91 -10.76
CA LYS A 81 -7.28 -6.37 -12.15
C LYS A 81 -6.19 -7.38 -12.47
N GLY A 82 -6.56 -8.43 -13.20
CA GLY A 82 -5.68 -9.54 -13.51
C GLY A 82 -5.34 -10.41 -12.30
N GLU A 83 -4.21 -11.11 -12.41
CA GLU A 83 -3.88 -12.27 -11.56
C GLU A 83 -2.91 -11.96 -10.41
N ASN A 84 -2.36 -10.73 -10.38
CA ASN A 84 -1.31 -10.33 -9.44
C ASN A 84 -1.76 -9.19 -8.53
N ALA A 85 -2.16 -9.53 -7.31
CA ALA A 85 -2.58 -8.56 -6.29
C ALA A 85 -1.48 -7.55 -5.91
N VAL A 86 -0.20 -7.91 -6.08
CA VAL A 86 0.94 -7.04 -5.74
C VAL A 86 1.00 -5.78 -6.61
N LEU A 87 0.41 -5.81 -7.80
CA LEU A 87 0.42 -4.66 -8.72
C LEU A 87 -0.13 -3.39 -8.07
N ALA A 88 -1.18 -3.52 -7.24
CA ALA A 88 -1.80 -2.40 -6.56
C ALA A 88 -0.87 -1.75 -5.51
N ILE A 89 0.04 -2.53 -4.91
CA ILE A 89 0.93 -2.06 -3.86
C ILE A 89 1.93 -1.04 -4.39
N PHE A 90 2.50 -1.28 -5.57
CA PHE A 90 3.44 -0.34 -6.19
C PHE A 90 2.76 0.91 -6.78
N GLN A 91 1.43 0.98 -6.76
CA GLN A 91 0.64 2.15 -7.13
C GLN A 91 0.17 2.97 -5.92
N PHE A 92 0.63 2.66 -4.70
CA PHE A 92 0.35 3.54 -3.56
C PHE A 92 0.98 4.92 -3.71
N HIS A 93 0.37 5.91 -3.06
CA HIS A 93 0.80 7.31 -3.05
C HIS A 93 2.19 7.52 -2.42
N SER A 94 2.70 6.61 -1.58
CA SER A 94 4.03 6.73 -0.98
C SER A 94 4.70 5.40 -0.68
N THR A 95 6.02 5.44 -0.52
CA THR A 95 6.86 4.27 -0.28
C THR A 95 6.60 3.59 1.07
N ILE A 96 6.10 4.31 2.07
CA ILE A 96 5.91 3.79 3.44
C ILE A 96 4.85 2.69 3.53
N VAL A 97 3.88 2.69 2.61
CA VAL A 97 2.82 1.66 2.53
C VAL A 97 3.07 0.64 1.41
N MET A 98 4.24 0.68 0.75
CA MET A 98 4.60 -0.30 -0.29
C MET A 98 5.17 -1.59 0.32
N ASN A 99 4.40 -2.18 1.22
CA ASN A 99 4.72 -3.37 1.97
C ASN A 99 3.48 -4.26 2.06
N PHE A 100 3.67 -5.57 2.02
CA PHE A 100 2.54 -6.49 2.08
C PHE A 100 2.92 -7.78 2.82
N LEU A 101 1.94 -8.36 3.50
CA LEU A 101 1.99 -9.70 4.06
C LEU A 101 1.39 -10.68 3.04
N SER A 102 2.16 -11.70 2.69
CA SER A 102 1.74 -12.82 1.85
C SER A 102 1.78 -14.12 2.64
N SER A 103 1.36 -15.23 2.02
CA SER A 103 1.47 -16.56 2.63
C SER A 103 2.92 -16.98 2.93
N THR A 104 3.92 -16.36 2.31
CA THR A 104 5.34 -16.69 2.51
C THR A 104 6.07 -15.73 3.43
N GLY A 105 5.40 -14.69 3.94
CA GLY A 105 6.00 -13.69 4.81
C GLY A 105 5.72 -12.25 4.38
N ILE A 106 6.35 -11.30 5.08
CA ILE A 106 6.20 -9.87 4.86
C ILE A 106 7.24 -9.39 3.86
N TYR A 107 6.82 -8.69 2.83
CA TYR A 107 7.69 -8.03 1.87
C TYR A 107 7.64 -6.52 2.08
N CYS A 108 8.80 -5.88 2.12
CA CYS A 108 8.95 -4.43 2.15
C CYS A 108 9.72 -3.97 0.90
N ALA A 109 9.11 -3.10 0.10
CA ALA A 109 9.76 -2.57 -1.10
C ALA A 109 10.91 -1.61 -0.79
N TYR A 110 10.79 -0.85 0.31
CA TYR A 110 11.77 0.17 0.71
C TYR A 110 12.20 -0.02 2.18
N PRO A 111 12.91 -1.12 2.51
CA PRO A 111 13.18 -1.48 3.91
C PRO A 111 13.98 -0.40 4.64
N SER A 112 15.04 0.16 4.04
CA SER A 112 15.86 1.17 4.73
C SER A 112 15.14 2.50 4.96
N LEU A 113 14.14 2.85 4.14
CA LEU A 113 13.29 4.02 4.40
C LEU A 113 12.24 3.69 5.47
N THR A 114 11.54 2.58 5.27
CA THR A 114 10.41 2.18 6.11
C THR A 114 10.83 1.94 7.56
N MET A 115 11.92 1.20 7.77
CA MET A 115 12.46 0.94 9.12
C MET A 115 13.03 2.19 9.79
N ALA A 116 13.40 3.21 9.01
CA ALA A 116 13.83 4.50 9.52
C ALA A 116 12.67 5.49 9.70
N ASN A 117 11.42 5.06 9.56
CA ASN A 117 10.21 5.90 9.56
C ASN A 117 10.29 7.06 8.56
N ARG A 118 10.88 6.80 7.39
CA ARG A 118 11.06 7.74 6.29
C ARG A 118 10.24 7.31 5.09
N ALA A 119 9.73 8.28 4.34
CA ALA A 119 8.89 8.04 3.17
C ALA A 119 9.21 9.00 2.04
N LEU A 120 9.05 8.53 0.82
CA LEU A 120 9.04 9.33 -0.39
C LEU A 120 7.65 9.22 -1.04
N PRO A 121 7.12 10.30 -1.62
CA PRO A 121 5.99 10.23 -2.51
C PRO A 121 6.27 9.34 -3.72
N ASN A 122 5.26 8.60 -4.15
CA ASN A 122 5.25 7.98 -5.46
C ASN A 122 4.88 9.05 -6.49
N LEU A 123 5.87 9.82 -6.94
CA LEU A 123 5.67 11.03 -7.75
C LEU A 123 4.75 10.80 -8.98
N PRO A 124 4.87 9.73 -9.77
CA PRO A 124 3.95 9.49 -10.89
C PRO A 124 2.48 9.38 -10.47
N ILE A 125 2.19 8.79 -9.30
CA ILE A 125 0.84 8.67 -8.76
C ILE A 125 0.39 9.98 -8.12
N MET A 126 1.27 10.60 -7.32
CA MET A 126 1.00 11.88 -6.67
C MET A 126 0.64 12.97 -7.69
N LEU A 127 1.37 13.08 -8.80
CA LEU A 127 1.09 14.07 -9.85
C LEU A 127 -0.28 13.84 -10.50
N ARG A 128 -0.71 12.58 -10.65
CA ARG A 128 -2.07 12.26 -11.13
C ARG A 128 -3.13 12.65 -10.10
N GLU A 129 -2.92 12.35 -8.82
CA GLU A 129 -3.88 12.63 -7.75
C GLU A 129 -4.01 14.12 -7.42
N ILE A 130 -2.93 14.90 -7.52
CA ILE A 130 -2.96 16.36 -7.38
C ILE A 130 -3.81 16.99 -8.47
N ALA A 131 -3.76 16.46 -9.70
CA ALA A 131 -4.59 16.93 -10.80
C ALA A 131 -6.09 16.58 -10.61
N ALA A 132 -6.42 15.60 -9.76
CA ALA A 132 -7.78 15.10 -9.59
C ALA A 132 -8.54 15.73 -8.40
N ASP A 133 -7.99 15.75 -7.19
CA ASP A 133 -8.74 16.21 -5.99
C ASP A 133 -7.94 16.42 -4.68
N GLY A 134 -6.64 16.12 -4.63
CA GLY A 134 -5.83 16.37 -3.44
C GLY A 134 -5.95 15.34 -2.29
N ARG A 135 -6.64 14.19 -2.48
CA ARG A 135 -6.73 13.08 -1.50
C ARG A 135 -5.37 12.55 -1.01
N CYS A 136 -4.33 12.71 -1.82
CA CYS A 136 -2.94 12.43 -1.48
C CYS A 136 -2.48 13.11 -0.17
N ARG A 137 -2.96 14.34 0.10
CA ARG A 137 -2.51 15.15 1.24
C ARG A 137 -2.95 14.57 2.58
N GLU A 138 -4.22 14.16 2.69
CA GLU A 138 -4.77 13.56 3.91
C GLU A 138 -4.04 12.27 4.28
N CYS A 139 -3.68 11.46 3.27
CA CYS A 139 -2.87 10.26 3.48
C CYS A 139 -1.49 10.59 4.05
N TYR A 140 -0.79 11.61 3.52
CA TYR A 140 0.50 12.02 4.06
C TYR A 140 0.38 12.56 5.49
N ASP A 141 -0.61 13.39 5.76
CA ASP A 141 -0.81 13.99 7.08
C ASP A 141 -1.15 12.93 8.14
N LYS A 142 -1.95 11.91 7.78
CA LYS A 142 -2.20 10.72 8.60
C LYS A 142 -0.89 10.02 9.00
N TYR A 143 0.05 9.82 8.07
CA TYR A 143 1.31 9.15 8.37
C TYR A 143 2.33 10.06 9.07
N ARG A 144 2.34 11.36 8.78
CA ARG A 144 3.13 12.34 9.55
C ARG A 144 2.74 12.39 11.02
N ALA A 145 1.43 12.36 11.31
CA ALA A 145 0.92 12.29 12.67
C ALA A 145 1.35 11.01 13.42
N ARG A 146 1.77 9.97 12.69
CA ARG A 146 2.31 8.71 13.23
C ARG A 146 3.84 8.73 13.34
N GLY A 147 4.50 9.87 13.12
CA GLY A 147 5.96 9.99 13.23
C GLY A 147 6.73 9.67 11.94
N ILE A 148 6.05 9.55 10.79
CA ILE A 148 6.74 9.36 9.51
C ILE A 148 7.26 10.70 8.98
N THR A 149 8.54 10.72 8.60
CA THR A 149 9.15 11.86 7.91
C THR A 149 9.02 11.68 6.40
N PHE A 150 8.43 12.66 5.73
CA PHE A 150 8.28 12.68 4.26
C PHE A 150 9.26 13.67 3.63
N GLU A 151 9.97 13.24 2.61
CA GLU A 151 10.78 14.10 1.74
C GLU A 151 10.38 13.88 0.29
N ASN A 152 10.57 14.90 -0.55
CA ASN A 152 10.33 14.77 -2.00
C ASN A 152 11.58 14.30 -2.75
N ASP A 153 12.74 14.43 -2.11
CA ASP A 153 14.04 14.09 -2.68
C ASP A 153 14.78 13.13 -1.75
N PRO A 154 15.22 11.95 -2.22
CA PRO A 154 16.00 11.03 -1.41
C PRO A 154 17.28 11.67 -0.83
N ARG A 155 17.85 12.68 -1.51
CA ARG A 155 19.05 13.41 -1.03
C ARG A 155 18.77 14.21 0.24
N ASN A 156 17.52 14.54 0.56
CA ASN A 156 17.22 15.22 1.83
C ASN A 156 17.39 14.29 3.04
N PHE A 157 17.29 12.97 2.83
CA PHE A 157 17.56 11.99 3.88
C PHE A 157 19.05 11.66 4.04
N ASP A 158 19.82 11.83 2.96
CA ASP A 158 21.26 11.69 2.93
C ASP A 158 21.87 12.62 1.86
N PRO A 159 22.23 13.86 2.24
CA PRO A 159 22.74 14.86 1.29
C PRO A 159 24.08 14.48 0.65
N GLN A 160 24.81 13.52 1.23
CA GLN A 160 26.08 13.04 0.70
C GLN A 160 25.91 11.88 -0.28
N ALA A 161 24.71 11.31 -0.38
CA ALA A 161 24.41 10.26 -1.32
C ALA A 161 24.37 10.81 -2.77
N ASN A 162 25.23 10.27 -3.63
CA ASN A 162 25.15 10.51 -5.07
C ASN A 162 23.91 9.81 -5.62
N HIS A 163 22.82 10.56 -5.77
CA HIS A 163 21.58 10.02 -6.34
C HIS A 163 21.64 9.95 -7.86
N ILE A 164 21.43 8.76 -8.44
CA ILE A 164 21.23 8.56 -9.88
C ILE A 164 19.80 8.07 -10.13
N CYS A 165 19.02 8.91 -10.81
CA CYS A 165 17.64 8.59 -11.18
C CYS A 165 17.56 7.26 -11.95
N TYR A 166 16.52 6.47 -11.66
CA TYR A 166 16.27 5.13 -12.23
C TYR A 166 17.28 4.04 -11.87
N GLN A 167 18.39 4.38 -11.21
CA GLN A 167 19.40 3.41 -10.80
C GLN A 167 19.30 3.12 -9.31
N ASP A 168 19.15 4.15 -8.46
CA ASP A 168 19.14 3.94 -7.02
C ASP A 168 17.87 3.29 -6.49
N SER A 169 18.05 2.50 -5.42
CA SER A 169 16.98 1.75 -4.74
C SER A 169 15.84 2.61 -4.21
N HIS A 170 16.11 3.88 -3.93
CA HIS A 170 15.16 4.84 -3.35
C HIS A 170 14.66 5.86 -4.35
N CYS A 171 15.05 5.75 -5.62
CA CYS A 171 14.63 6.70 -6.63
C CYS A 171 13.09 6.74 -6.74
N PRO A 172 12.43 7.89 -6.54
CA PRO A 172 10.98 8.00 -6.63
C PRO A 172 10.45 7.82 -8.06
N MET A 173 11.33 7.86 -9.07
CA MET A 173 11.00 7.65 -10.48
C MET A 173 11.11 6.19 -10.93
N THR A 174 11.63 5.28 -10.08
CA THR A 174 11.80 3.87 -10.46
C THR A 174 10.48 3.11 -10.33
N MET A 175 10.05 2.45 -11.41
CA MET A 175 8.96 1.48 -11.34
C MET A 175 9.40 0.27 -10.51
N ARG A 176 8.78 0.10 -9.35
CA ARG A 176 9.09 -1.00 -8.45
C ARG A 176 8.43 -2.30 -8.87
N THR A 177 9.14 -3.40 -8.66
CA THR A 177 8.60 -4.75 -8.79
C THR A 177 9.14 -5.63 -7.66
N THR A 178 8.59 -6.83 -7.49
CA THR A 178 9.17 -7.82 -6.56
C THR A 178 10.48 -8.43 -7.08
N ARG A 179 10.88 -8.12 -8.33
CA ARG A 179 12.04 -8.71 -9.01
C ARG A 179 13.18 -7.71 -9.26
N ASP A 180 13.02 -6.46 -8.86
CA ASP A 180 14.03 -5.41 -9.05
C ASP A 180 15.25 -5.54 -8.11
N GLY A 181 15.23 -6.51 -7.20
CA GLY A 181 16.31 -6.79 -6.25
C GLY A 181 16.48 -5.74 -5.14
N ARG A 182 15.60 -4.74 -5.07
CA ARG A 182 15.69 -3.62 -4.12
C ARG A 182 14.84 -3.83 -2.86
N GLY A 183 13.71 -4.54 -2.98
CA GLY A 183 12.90 -4.93 -1.82
C GLY A 183 13.39 -6.20 -1.15
N ARG A 184 12.88 -6.47 0.06
CA ARG A 184 13.29 -7.61 0.90
C ARG A 184 12.09 -8.24 1.60
N TYR A 185 12.16 -9.55 1.81
CA TYR A 185 11.37 -10.19 2.85
C TYR A 185 11.99 -9.86 4.21
N VAL A 186 11.18 -9.39 5.14
CA VAL A 186 11.60 -8.91 6.47
C VAL A 186 11.10 -9.83 7.57
#